data_AF-A0A7K2PW79-F1
#
_entry.id   AF-A0A7K2PW79-F1
#
_cell.length_a   1.000
_cell.length_b   1.000
_cell.length_c   1.000
_cell.angle_alpha   90.00
_cell.angle_beta   90.00
_cell.angle_gamma   90.00
#
_symmetry.space_group_name_H-M   'P 1'
#
loop_
_entity.id
_entity.type
_entity.pdbx_description
1 polymer ?
#
loop_
_entity_poly.entity_id
_entity_poly.type
_entity_poly.pdbx_seq_one_letter_code
_entity_poly.pdbx_strand_id
1 'polypeptide(L)'
;MARSPFAPSFWRSPLRGPWLTSVLGIVLLGGITLLFVTGLLSYAAYNPDLAPVNDKTPDKGILGFYLFSWPTDPHWLYRLDQGVHVTLGITLIPVLLAKLWSVVPKLFTLPPARSLAHALERISLLLLVGGALFEFVTGVLNVQLDYLFPGSFYPLHFYGAWVFFTAFVAHAVLKTPLALRNLRRLREPREEQSELVSPDPAEPTVSRRGALWFVGGGSLLLFLTTAGQNFDGVLRRTALLAPHGGAEPASGPGGFQINKTAAYAGIDPAETGEEAWRLVVTGRDGRTVRIGRAELLRLPLHSSALPIACVEGWSTSDQWWRGVRLRDLAALVGYEDDPPDLFVESLQRHGAFRRAALRANQVADPRSLLALFVNGEDLTPDHGHPARIIVPAAPGVL
;
A
#
# COMPACT_ATOMS: atom_id res chain seq x y z
N MET A 1 37.03 31.06 -6.99
CA MET A 1 36.41 30.73 -5.68
C MET A 1 35.43 29.59 -5.87
N ALA A 2 35.52 28.53 -5.06
CA ALA A 2 34.52 27.46 -5.09
C ALA A 2 33.14 28.04 -4.75
N ARG A 3 32.14 27.82 -5.62
CA ARG A 3 30.77 28.24 -5.35
C ARG A 3 30.24 27.36 -4.21
N SER A 4 29.93 27.97 -3.07
CA SER A 4 29.35 27.28 -1.91
C SER A 4 27.83 27.12 -2.08
N PRO A 5 27.22 25.96 -1.78
CA PRO A 5 25.76 25.80 -1.84
C PRO A 5 24.99 26.71 -0.87
N PHE A 6 25.68 27.30 0.11
CA PHE A 6 25.13 28.29 1.04
C PHE A 6 25.06 29.71 0.45
N ALA A 7 25.67 29.96 -0.72
CA ALA A 7 25.56 31.24 -1.43
C ALA A 7 24.36 31.21 -2.40
N PRO A 8 23.46 32.21 -2.42
CA PRO A 8 22.32 32.24 -3.34
C PRO A 8 22.70 32.12 -4.82
N SER A 9 23.85 32.68 -5.21
CA SER A 9 24.39 32.62 -6.59
C SER A 9 24.88 31.23 -7.02
N PHE A 10 24.97 30.25 -6.11
CA PHE A 10 25.24 28.86 -6.47
C PHE A 10 24.07 28.25 -7.26
N TRP A 11 22.83 28.61 -6.89
CA TRP A 11 21.62 28.03 -7.46
C TRP A 11 21.15 28.85 -8.66
N ARG A 12 21.69 28.55 -9.85
CA ARG A 12 21.51 29.40 -11.06
C ARG A 12 20.36 29.03 -11.99
N SER A 13 19.58 27.99 -11.69
CA SER A 13 18.50 27.59 -12.61
C SER A 13 17.39 28.66 -12.65
N PRO A 14 17.06 29.22 -13.82
CA PRO A 14 15.99 30.22 -13.97
C PRO A 14 14.58 29.63 -13.87
N LEU A 15 14.48 28.30 -13.80
CA LEU A 15 13.20 27.59 -13.73
C LEU A 15 12.65 27.51 -12.31
N ARG A 16 13.50 27.68 -11.29
CA ARG A 16 13.04 27.77 -9.90
C ARG A 16 12.29 29.09 -9.72
N GLY A 17 11.16 29.00 -9.04
CA GLY A 17 10.33 30.16 -8.77
C GLY A 17 9.05 29.80 -8.05
N PRO A 18 8.37 30.79 -7.46
CA PRO A 18 7.13 30.59 -6.70
C PRO A 18 6.07 29.82 -7.48
N TRP A 19 5.92 30.12 -8.77
CA TRP A 19 4.90 29.48 -9.60
C TRP A 19 5.11 27.97 -9.75
N LEU A 20 6.27 27.54 -10.26
CA LEU A 20 6.55 26.11 -10.49
C LEU A 20 6.45 25.32 -9.18
N THR A 21 7.02 25.86 -8.10
CA THR A 21 6.96 25.27 -6.77
C THR A 21 5.52 25.16 -6.25
N SER A 22 4.63 26.07 -6.63
CA SER A 22 3.21 26.04 -6.26
C SER A 22 2.43 25.01 -7.06
N VAL A 23 2.68 24.89 -8.38
CA VAL A 23 2.08 23.84 -9.23
C VAL A 23 2.39 22.46 -8.66
N LEU A 24 3.66 22.16 -8.44
CA LEU A 24 4.10 20.88 -7.87
C LEU A 24 3.51 20.66 -6.47
N GLY A 25 3.41 21.73 -5.67
CA GLY A 25 2.81 21.69 -4.34
C GLY A 25 1.33 21.31 -4.33
N ILE A 26 0.54 21.82 -5.28
CA ILE A 26 -0.90 21.49 -5.36
C ILE A 26 -1.12 20.07 -5.85
N VAL A 27 -0.32 19.58 -6.80
CA VAL A 27 -0.39 18.17 -7.23
C VAL A 27 -0.07 17.24 -6.07
N LEU A 28 1.00 17.53 -5.32
CA LEU A 28 1.38 16.78 -4.12
C LEU A 28 0.35 16.91 -3.00
N LEU A 29 -0.33 18.06 -2.87
CA LEU A 29 -1.39 18.26 -1.88
C LEU A 29 -2.49 17.20 -2.06
N GLY A 30 -3.03 17.08 -3.27
CA GLY A 30 -4.07 16.08 -3.57
C GLY A 30 -3.51 14.66 -3.51
N GLY A 31 -2.36 14.43 -4.15
CA GLY A 31 -1.76 13.10 -4.26
C GLY A 31 -1.37 12.47 -2.92
N ILE A 32 -0.65 13.22 -2.05
CA ILE A 32 -0.23 12.72 -0.73
C ILE A 32 -1.42 12.56 0.21
N THR A 33 -2.44 13.43 0.13
CA THR A 33 -3.66 13.26 0.92
C THR A 33 -4.37 11.96 0.55
N LEU A 34 -4.49 11.66 -0.74
CA LEU A 34 -5.07 10.41 -1.20
C LEU A 34 -4.24 9.20 -0.76
N LEU A 35 -2.90 9.26 -0.88
CA LEU A 35 -2.01 8.20 -0.39
C LEU A 35 -2.17 7.93 1.10
N PHE A 36 -2.25 8.98 1.90
CA PHE A 36 -2.43 8.83 3.34
C PHE A 36 -3.76 8.15 3.64
N VAL A 37 -4.85 8.59 3.02
CA VAL A 37 -6.18 7.98 3.21
C VAL A 37 -6.19 6.51 2.79
N THR A 38 -5.68 6.18 1.60
CA THR A 38 -5.63 4.77 1.16
C THR A 38 -4.70 3.93 2.01
N GLY A 39 -3.61 4.49 2.54
CA GLY A 39 -2.75 3.80 3.51
C GLY A 39 -3.46 3.49 4.83
N LEU A 40 -4.26 4.43 5.35
CA LEU A 40 -5.08 4.21 6.54
C LEU A 40 -6.16 3.15 6.29
N LEU A 41 -6.84 3.19 5.14
CA LEU A 41 -7.84 2.20 4.75
C LEU A 41 -7.21 0.80 4.60
N SER A 42 -6.07 0.71 3.93
CA SER A 42 -5.34 -0.55 3.80
C SER A 42 -4.94 -1.13 5.16
N TYR A 43 -4.51 -0.29 6.11
CA TYR A 43 -4.25 -0.69 7.48
C TYR A 43 -5.52 -1.15 8.22
N ALA A 44 -6.65 -0.46 8.05
CA ALA A 44 -7.93 -0.87 8.64
C ALA A 44 -8.43 -2.23 8.11
N ALA A 45 -8.12 -2.57 6.86
CA ALA A 45 -8.50 -3.84 6.24
C ALA A 45 -7.88 -5.08 6.92
N TYR A 46 -6.82 -4.89 7.70
CA TYR A 46 -6.26 -5.94 8.56
C TYR A 46 -7.06 -6.19 9.84
N ASN A 47 -8.05 -5.36 10.18
CA ASN A 47 -8.73 -5.39 11.48
C ASN A 47 -7.74 -5.43 12.67
N PRO A 48 -6.83 -4.45 12.81
CA PRO A 48 -5.79 -4.46 13.85
C PRO A 48 -6.34 -4.28 15.27
N ASP A 49 -7.59 -3.82 15.42
CA ASP A 49 -8.30 -3.75 16.70
C ASP A 49 -9.06 -5.04 17.05
N LEU A 50 -9.03 -6.06 16.19
CA LEU A 50 -9.71 -7.35 16.43
C LEU A 50 -8.87 -8.31 17.27
N ALA A 51 -7.59 -8.52 16.92
CA ALA A 51 -6.74 -9.50 17.59
C ALA A 51 -5.24 -9.13 17.50
N PRO A 52 -4.42 -9.49 18.51
CA PRO A 52 -2.98 -9.21 18.49
C PRO A 52 -2.21 -9.82 17.32
N VAL A 53 -2.75 -10.87 16.68
CA VAL A 53 -2.13 -11.46 15.48
C VAL A 53 -2.22 -10.55 14.26
N ASN A 54 -3.29 -9.77 14.15
CA ASN A 54 -3.50 -8.78 13.10
C ASN A 54 -2.76 -7.47 13.40
N ASP A 55 -2.64 -7.11 14.68
CA ASP A 55 -2.03 -5.85 15.10
C ASP A 55 -0.50 -5.90 15.10
N LYS A 56 0.13 -5.18 14.16
CA LYS A 56 1.58 -4.99 14.18
C LYS A 56 2.01 -3.69 14.89
N THR A 57 1.06 -2.89 15.38
CA THR A 57 1.31 -1.63 16.08
C THR A 57 0.45 -1.50 17.34
N PRO A 58 0.70 -2.36 18.36
CA PRO A 58 -0.10 -2.37 19.60
C PRO A 58 -0.06 -1.03 20.35
N ASP A 59 1.03 -0.28 20.24
CA ASP A 59 1.23 0.99 20.94
C ASP A 59 0.66 2.23 20.20
N LYS A 60 -0.14 2.04 19.15
CA LYS A 60 -0.65 3.15 18.31
C LYS A 60 -1.49 4.17 19.06
N GLY A 61 -2.09 3.80 20.20
CA GLY A 61 -2.88 4.68 21.05
C GLY A 61 -3.96 5.44 20.25
N ILE A 62 -4.00 6.76 20.39
CA ILE A 62 -4.97 7.62 19.70
C ILE A 62 -4.88 7.57 18.18
N LEU A 63 -3.75 7.12 17.60
CA LEU A 63 -3.60 7.04 16.15
C LEU A 63 -4.49 5.96 15.51
N GLY A 64 -5.10 5.08 16.32
CA GLY A 64 -6.09 4.10 15.86
C GLY A 64 -7.54 4.59 15.86
N PHE A 65 -7.81 5.90 16.07
CA PHE A 65 -9.18 6.43 16.22
C PHE A 65 -10.11 6.17 15.03
N TYR A 66 -9.55 5.90 13.86
CA TYR A 66 -10.27 5.73 12.61
C TYR A 66 -10.62 4.27 12.30
N LEU A 67 -10.26 3.31 13.17
CA LEU A 67 -10.50 1.89 12.92
C LEU A 67 -11.99 1.54 12.99
N PHE A 68 -12.41 0.66 12.09
CA PHE A 68 -13.79 0.21 11.97
C PHE A 68 -13.82 -1.24 11.44
N SER A 69 -14.98 -1.88 11.54
CA SER A 69 -15.20 -3.18 10.90
C SER A 69 -15.11 -3.05 9.39
N TRP A 70 -14.01 -3.55 8.81
CA TRP A 70 -13.79 -3.45 7.39
C TRP A 70 -14.91 -4.16 6.59
N PRO A 71 -15.51 -3.50 5.58
CA PRO A 71 -16.63 -4.04 4.82
C PRO A 71 -16.19 -5.14 3.86
N THR A 72 -17.12 -6.02 3.52
CA THR A 72 -16.93 -7.07 2.51
C THR A 72 -17.39 -6.66 1.11
N ASP A 73 -18.07 -5.50 0.98
CA ASP A 73 -18.60 -4.98 -0.28
C ASP A 73 -18.12 -3.56 -0.62
N PRO A 74 -17.88 -3.27 -1.92
CA PRO A 74 -17.81 -4.24 -3.02
C PRO A 74 -16.62 -5.21 -2.83
N HIS A 75 -16.73 -6.44 -3.33
CA HIS A 75 -15.72 -7.49 -3.07
C HIS A 75 -14.30 -7.17 -3.56
N TRP A 76 -14.17 -6.23 -4.50
CA TRP A 76 -12.90 -5.75 -5.03
C TRP A 76 -12.36 -4.51 -4.30
N LEU A 77 -13.00 -4.04 -3.22
CA LEU A 77 -12.65 -2.79 -2.54
C LEU A 77 -11.16 -2.70 -2.18
N TYR A 78 -10.61 -3.72 -1.54
CA TYR A 78 -9.20 -3.73 -1.15
C TYR A 78 -8.26 -3.73 -2.36
N ARG A 79 -8.63 -4.40 -3.47
CA ARG A 79 -7.89 -4.34 -4.73
C ARG A 79 -7.79 -2.90 -5.24
N LEU A 80 -8.89 -2.15 -5.21
CA LEU A 80 -8.90 -0.76 -5.64
C LEU A 80 -8.05 0.11 -4.70
N ASP A 81 -8.29 0.03 -3.40
CA ASP A 81 -7.61 0.84 -2.39
C ASP A 81 -6.09 0.66 -2.46
N GLN A 82 -5.63 -0.59 -2.41
CA GLN A 82 -4.21 -0.91 -2.43
C GLN A 82 -3.56 -0.63 -3.79
N GLY A 83 -4.28 -0.92 -4.89
CA GLY A 83 -3.82 -0.61 -6.24
C GLY A 83 -3.62 0.89 -6.45
N VAL A 84 -4.54 1.71 -5.96
CA VAL A 84 -4.42 3.18 -5.96
C VAL A 84 -3.26 3.62 -5.10
N HIS A 85 -3.14 3.12 -3.87
CA HIS A 85 -2.07 3.49 -2.94
C HIS A 85 -0.68 3.31 -3.58
N VAL A 86 -0.38 2.10 -4.08
CA VAL A 86 0.94 1.78 -4.64
C VAL A 86 1.18 2.50 -5.97
N THR A 87 0.22 2.45 -6.90
CA THR A 87 0.38 3.04 -8.23
C THR A 87 0.55 4.56 -8.14
N LEU A 88 -0.25 5.23 -7.29
CA LEU A 88 -0.14 6.66 -7.08
C LEU A 88 1.18 7.03 -6.40
N GLY A 89 1.64 6.22 -5.43
CA GLY A 89 2.90 6.43 -4.72
C GLY A 89 4.07 6.47 -5.68
N ILE A 90 4.16 5.47 -6.56
CA ILE A 90 5.18 5.40 -7.62
C ILE A 90 5.02 6.56 -8.62
N THR A 91 3.80 6.85 -9.06
CA THR A 91 3.51 7.93 -10.03
C THR A 91 3.91 9.31 -9.52
N LEU A 92 3.86 9.55 -8.22
CA LEU A 92 4.19 10.86 -7.63
C LEU A 92 5.70 11.08 -7.40
N ILE A 93 6.55 10.05 -7.56
CA ILE A 93 8.01 10.18 -7.34
C ILE A 93 8.61 11.34 -8.16
N PRO A 94 8.37 11.47 -9.48
CA PRO A 94 8.97 12.56 -10.26
C PRO A 94 8.47 13.94 -9.80
N VAL A 95 7.21 14.05 -9.39
CA VAL A 95 6.62 15.28 -8.85
C VAL A 95 7.28 15.65 -7.52
N LEU A 96 7.48 14.67 -6.63
CA LEU A 96 8.15 14.85 -5.35
C LEU A 96 9.61 15.29 -5.55
N LEU A 97 10.36 14.61 -6.41
CA LEU A 97 11.75 14.96 -6.72
C LEU A 97 11.86 16.36 -7.33
N ALA A 98 10.97 16.71 -8.26
CA ALA A 98 10.91 18.05 -8.83
C ALA A 98 10.57 19.11 -7.77
N LYS A 99 9.66 18.80 -6.83
CA LYS A 99 9.31 19.68 -5.73
C LYS A 99 10.52 19.92 -4.82
N LEU A 100 11.21 18.86 -4.39
CA LEU A 100 12.42 18.94 -3.57
C LEU A 100 13.52 19.74 -4.27
N TRP A 101 13.75 19.47 -5.56
CA TRP A 101 14.69 20.24 -6.38
C TRP A 101 14.32 21.73 -6.48
N SER A 102 13.02 22.05 -6.55
CA SER A 102 12.57 23.45 -6.65
C SER A 102 12.81 24.23 -5.35
N VAL A 103 12.84 23.55 -4.20
CA VAL A 103 12.99 24.19 -2.88
C VAL A 103 14.35 23.94 -2.21
N VAL A 104 15.23 23.14 -2.82
CA VAL A 104 16.55 22.79 -2.26
C VAL A 104 17.38 23.98 -1.78
N PRO A 105 17.38 25.17 -2.43
CA PRO A 105 18.16 26.31 -1.94
C PRO A 105 17.78 26.72 -0.50
N LYS A 106 16.51 26.50 -0.12
CA LYS A 106 16.01 26.84 1.22
C LYS A 106 16.70 26.04 2.32
N LEU A 107 17.14 24.81 2.03
CA LEU A 107 17.85 23.95 2.99
C LEU A 107 19.24 24.49 3.33
N PHE A 108 19.83 25.32 2.46
CA PHE A 108 21.17 25.88 2.60
C PHE A 108 21.17 27.37 2.98
N THR A 109 20.04 27.92 3.41
CA THR A 109 19.97 29.35 3.80
C THR A 109 20.69 29.61 5.13
N LEU A 110 21.44 30.71 5.22
CA LEU A 110 22.12 31.17 6.44
C LEU A 110 21.51 32.49 6.99
N PRO A 111 21.58 32.72 8.32
CA PRO A 111 21.94 31.75 9.36
C PRO A 111 20.87 30.63 9.46
N PRO A 112 21.23 29.43 9.95
CA PRO A 112 20.33 28.28 9.98
C PRO A 112 19.09 28.49 10.85
N ALA A 113 19.21 29.30 11.90
CA ALA A 113 18.09 29.83 12.67
C ALA A 113 18.29 31.34 12.85
N ARG A 114 17.20 32.10 12.66
CA ARG A 114 17.18 33.56 12.83
C ARG A 114 16.41 33.94 14.11
N SER A 115 15.59 33.02 14.60
CA SER A 115 14.75 33.11 15.79
C SER A 115 14.28 31.71 16.18
N LEU A 116 13.68 31.56 17.37
CA LEU A 116 13.06 30.31 17.80
C LEU A 116 11.95 29.86 16.82
N ALA A 117 11.13 30.80 16.36
CA ALA A 117 10.08 30.51 15.37
C ALA A 117 10.67 29.99 14.04
N HIS A 118 11.76 30.59 13.56
CA HIS A 118 12.45 30.11 12.36
C HIS A 118 13.07 28.71 12.58
N ALA A 119 13.61 28.43 13.77
CA ALA A 119 14.12 27.11 14.12
C ALA A 119 13.00 26.05 14.11
N LEU A 120 11.83 26.37 14.67
CA LEU A 120 10.65 25.49 14.63
C LEU A 120 10.15 25.27 13.20
N GLU A 121 10.13 26.30 12.34
CA GLU A 121 9.81 26.14 10.92
C GLU A 121 10.79 25.19 10.24
N ARG A 122 12.09 25.27 10.55
CA ARG A 122 13.11 24.37 9.99
C ARG A 122 12.96 22.93 10.46
N ILE A 123 12.66 22.70 11.74
CA ILE A 123 12.39 21.36 12.26
C ILE A 123 11.16 20.77 11.57
N SER A 124 10.09 21.55 11.41
CA SER A 124 8.90 21.12 10.65
C SER A 124 9.24 20.76 9.20
N LEU A 125 10.10 21.54 8.53
CA LEU A 125 10.58 21.22 7.18
C LEU A 125 11.43 19.95 7.14
N LEU A 126 12.26 19.70 8.16
CA LEU A 126 13.04 18.47 8.26
C LEU A 126 12.12 17.25 8.40
N LEU A 127 11.11 17.32 9.27
CA LEU A 127 10.10 16.25 9.42
C LEU A 127 9.30 16.04 8.12
N LEU A 128 8.98 17.12 7.41
CA LEU A 128 8.28 17.06 6.13
C LEU A 128 9.12 16.38 5.04
N VAL A 129 10.36 16.83 4.83
CA VAL A 129 11.25 16.32 3.78
C VAL A 129 11.75 14.93 4.14
N GLY A 130 12.23 14.75 5.37
CA GLY A 130 12.68 13.46 5.88
C GLY A 130 11.56 12.42 5.89
N GLY A 131 10.37 12.81 6.36
CA GLY A 131 9.18 11.96 6.30
C GLY A 131 8.78 11.59 4.88
N ALA A 132 8.71 12.56 3.95
CA ALA A 132 8.38 12.26 2.55
C ALA A 132 9.38 11.28 1.91
N LEU A 133 10.69 11.49 2.14
CA LEU A 133 11.72 10.60 1.63
C LEU A 133 11.61 9.21 2.27
N PHE A 134 11.42 9.15 3.59
CA PHE A 134 11.28 7.90 4.33
C PHE A 134 10.06 7.09 3.85
N GLU A 135 8.88 7.70 3.76
CA GLU A 135 7.66 7.02 3.32
C GLU A 135 7.76 6.51 1.88
N PHE A 136 8.25 7.35 0.94
CA PHE A 136 8.39 6.92 -0.45
C PHE A 136 9.46 5.84 -0.61
N VAL A 137 10.60 5.96 0.07
CA VAL A 137 11.67 4.94 -0.02
C VAL A 137 11.23 3.63 0.61
N THR A 138 10.67 3.65 1.83
CA THR A 138 10.19 2.42 2.49
C THR A 138 9.06 1.77 1.70
N GLY A 139 8.14 2.56 1.14
CA GLY A 139 7.09 2.07 0.24
C GLY A 139 7.66 1.40 -1.02
N VAL A 140 8.62 2.05 -1.71
CA VAL A 140 9.28 1.47 -2.89
C VAL A 140 10.02 0.17 -2.55
N LEU A 141 10.77 0.16 -1.45
CA LEU A 141 11.48 -1.03 -0.99
C LEU A 141 10.53 -2.20 -0.71
N ASN A 142 9.39 -1.93 -0.05
CA ASN A 142 8.37 -2.94 0.23
C ASN A 142 7.77 -3.55 -1.05
N VAL A 143 7.40 -2.72 -2.03
CA VAL A 143 6.81 -3.23 -3.29
C VAL A 143 7.84 -3.87 -4.22
N GLN A 144 9.13 -3.63 -3.99
CA GLN A 144 10.24 -4.31 -4.68
C GLN A 144 10.72 -5.57 -3.94
N LEU A 145 10.05 -5.96 -2.84
CA LEU A 145 10.40 -7.10 -2.00
C LEU A 145 11.81 -7.00 -1.37
N ASP A 146 12.34 -5.78 -1.24
CA ASP A 146 13.70 -5.53 -0.78
C ASP A 146 13.72 -4.94 0.64
N TYR A 147 13.94 -5.80 1.65
CA TYR A 147 13.89 -5.42 3.06
C TYR A 147 15.28 -5.12 3.62
N LEU A 148 15.89 -4.03 3.14
CA LEU A 148 17.27 -3.64 3.49
C LEU A 148 17.46 -3.10 4.91
N PHE A 149 16.38 -2.71 5.61
CA PHE A 149 16.48 -2.05 6.91
C PHE A 149 16.18 -3.00 8.09
N PRO A 150 16.86 -2.83 9.24
CA PRO A 150 16.56 -3.59 10.44
C PRO A 150 15.22 -3.12 11.03
N GLY A 151 14.15 -3.87 10.78
CA GLY A 151 12.84 -3.57 11.34
C GLY A 151 11.69 -4.11 10.48
N SER A 152 10.49 -4.17 11.06
CA SER A 152 9.29 -4.48 10.28
C SER A 152 8.84 -3.25 9.50
N PHE A 153 8.54 -3.41 8.22
CA PHE A 153 7.94 -2.37 7.38
C PHE A 153 6.67 -1.78 8.02
N TYR A 154 5.82 -2.62 8.61
CA TYR A 154 4.50 -2.22 9.11
C TYR A 154 4.56 -1.13 10.19
N PRO A 155 5.25 -1.30 11.33
CA PRO A 155 5.40 -0.23 12.31
C PRO A 155 6.10 1.01 11.75
N LEU A 156 7.18 0.80 11.00
CA LEU A 156 8.02 1.89 10.50
C LEU A 156 7.22 2.80 9.57
N HIS A 157 6.53 2.23 8.59
CA HIS A 157 5.71 2.94 7.63
C HIS A 157 4.47 3.56 8.30
N PHE A 158 3.81 2.86 9.23
CA PHE A 158 2.64 3.40 9.94
C PHE A 158 2.98 4.66 10.77
N TYR A 159 3.99 4.59 11.63
CA TYR A 159 4.35 5.73 12.48
C TYR A 159 5.03 6.83 11.68
N GLY A 160 5.87 6.47 10.70
CA GLY A 160 6.46 7.41 9.76
C GLY A 160 5.40 8.21 9.00
N ALA A 161 4.33 7.55 8.53
CA ALA A 161 3.21 8.18 7.83
C ALA A 161 2.51 9.22 8.72
N TRP A 162 2.27 8.93 9.99
CA TRP A 162 1.66 9.90 10.92
C TRP A 162 2.56 11.11 11.20
N VAL A 163 3.87 10.88 11.41
CA VAL A 163 4.85 11.96 11.60
C VAL A 163 4.91 12.84 10.35
N PHE A 164 5.04 12.22 9.18
CA PHE A 164 5.09 12.90 7.89
C PHE A 164 3.79 13.68 7.63
N PHE A 165 2.63 13.04 7.78
CA PHE A 165 1.35 13.64 7.42
C PHE A 165 0.99 14.80 8.35
N THR A 166 1.37 14.72 9.64
CA THR A 166 1.21 15.85 10.58
C THR A 166 2.02 17.07 10.11
N ALA A 167 3.29 16.86 9.75
CA ALA A 167 4.13 17.94 9.20
C ALA A 167 3.59 18.45 7.86
N PHE A 168 3.06 17.56 7.02
CA PHE A 168 2.45 17.88 5.73
C PHE A 168 1.19 18.73 5.87
N VAL A 169 0.27 18.41 6.79
CA VAL A 169 -0.93 19.21 7.05
C VAL A 169 -0.54 20.59 7.56
N ALA A 170 0.37 20.68 8.53
CA ALA A 170 0.87 21.97 9.02
C ALA A 170 1.47 22.81 7.88
N HIS A 171 2.28 22.20 7.02
CA HIS A 171 2.84 22.86 5.85
C HIS A 171 1.76 23.29 4.84
N ALA A 172 0.79 22.42 4.56
CA ALA A 172 -0.27 22.66 3.60
C ALA A 172 -1.16 23.83 4.04
N VAL A 173 -1.58 23.88 5.30
CA VAL A 173 -2.39 24.98 5.86
C VAL A 173 -1.68 26.33 5.67
N LEU A 174 -0.38 26.39 5.96
CA LEU A 174 0.40 27.62 5.87
C LEU A 174 0.71 28.05 4.43
N LYS A 175 0.98 27.09 3.53
CA LYS A 175 1.49 27.40 2.18
C LYS A 175 0.44 27.37 1.08
N THR A 176 -0.74 26.76 1.29
CA THR A 176 -1.80 26.67 0.26
C THR A 176 -2.33 28.04 -0.18
N PRO A 177 -2.63 29.00 0.71
CA PRO A 177 -3.08 30.33 0.27
C PRO A 177 -2.05 31.04 -0.61
N LEU A 178 -0.76 30.91 -0.26
CA LEU A 178 0.34 31.45 -1.05
C LEU A 178 0.46 30.73 -2.40
N ALA A 179 0.35 29.41 -2.42
CA ALA A 179 0.39 28.62 -3.65
C ALA A 179 -0.73 29.06 -4.62
N LEU A 180 -1.96 29.19 -4.13
CA LEU A 180 -3.09 29.65 -4.94
C LEU A 180 -2.91 31.08 -5.45
N ARG A 181 -2.34 31.99 -4.63
CA ARG A 181 -1.98 33.35 -5.08
C ARG A 181 -0.94 33.31 -6.21
N ASN A 182 0.11 32.51 -6.07
CA ASN A 182 1.15 32.36 -7.09
C ASN A 182 0.59 31.79 -8.40
N LEU A 183 -0.34 30.83 -8.33
CA LEU A 183 -0.99 30.27 -9.52
C LEU A 183 -1.89 31.30 -10.23
N ARG A 184 -2.58 32.18 -9.48
CA ARG A 184 -3.41 33.26 -10.04
C ARG A 184 -2.59 34.39 -10.68
N ARG A 185 -1.38 34.64 -10.17
CA ARG A 185 -0.47 35.71 -10.63
C ARG A 185 0.16 35.48 -12.00
N LEU A 186 -0.08 34.34 -12.66
CA LEU A 186 0.31 34.07 -14.06
C LEU A 186 -0.14 35.14 -15.07
N ARG A 187 -1.10 36.01 -14.70
CA ARG A 187 -1.68 37.04 -15.56
C ARG A 187 -0.99 38.41 -15.50
N GLU A 188 -0.05 38.64 -14.57
CA GLU A 188 0.62 39.95 -14.42
C GLU A 188 2.14 39.80 -14.36
N PRO A 189 2.89 40.29 -15.37
CA PRO A 189 4.35 40.24 -15.37
C PRO A 189 4.89 41.35 -14.46
N ARG A 190 5.22 41.01 -13.22
CA ARG A 190 6.00 41.88 -12.34
C ARG A 190 7.14 41.07 -11.74
N GLU A 191 8.29 41.71 -11.51
CA GLU A 191 9.51 41.07 -10.98
C GLU A 191 9.18 40.19 -9.77
N GLU A 192 9.35 38.87 -9.91
CA GLU A 192 9.15 37.90 -8.83
C GLU A 192 10.30 38.04 -7.81
N GLN A 193 10.15 38.95 -6.83
CA GLN A 193 11.06 39.00 -5.68
C GLN A 193 10.76 37.83 -4.74
N SER A 194 11.51 36.74 -4.90
CA SER A 194 11.42 35.55 -4.06
C SER A 194 12.79 34.90 -3.92
N GLU A 195 13.08 34.36 -2.73
CA GLU A 195 14.31 33.58 -2.46
C GLU A 195 14.44 32.32 -3.34
N LEU A 196 13.37 31.91 -4.04
CA LEU A 196 13.40 30.82 -5.01
C LEU A 196 13.90 31.24 -6.40
N VAL A 197 13.92 32.55 -6.68
CA VAL A 197 14.42 33.11 -7.94
C VAL A 197 15.91 33.37 -7.78
N SER A 198 16.71 32.90 -8.73
CA SER A 198 18.16 33.11 -8.70
C SER A 198 18.49 34.60 -8.91
N PRO A 199 19.40 35.18 -8.10
CA PRO A 199 19.89 36.55 -8.35
C PRO A 199 20.86 36.62 -9.54
N ASP A 200 21.45 35.51 -9.96
CA ASP A 200 22.33 35.37 -11.13
C ASP A 200 21.90 34.13 -11.94
N PRO A 201 20.74 34.21 -12.63
CA PRO A 201 20.23 33.08 -13.39
C PRO A 201 21.14 32.79 -14.59
N ALA A 202 21.47 31.51 -14.77
CA ALA A 202 22.08 31.03 -16.01
C ALA A 202 21.03 31.00 -17.14
N GLU A 203 21.50 30.85 -18.38
CA GLU A 203 20.61 30.60 -19.50
C GLU A 203 19.77 29.33 -19.27
N PRO A 204 18.45 29.37 -19.56
CA PRO A 204 17.58 28.21 -19.39
C PRO A 204 17.98 27.09 -20.35
N THR A 205 18.38 25.93 -19.81
CA THR A 205 18.65 24.72 -20.62
C THR A 205 17.37 24.07 -21.15
N VAL A 206 16.23 24.28 -20.48
CA VAL A 206 14.90 23.85 -20.93
C VAL A 206 13.86 24.94 -20.61
N SER A 207 12.74 24.93 -21.31
CA SER A 207 11.61 25.83 -21.00
C SER A 207 10.84 25.36 -19.77
N ARG A 208 10.06 26.26 -19.13
CA ARG A 208 9.14 25.89 -18.03
C ARG A 208 8.14 24.80 -18.46
N ARG A 209 7.64 24.89 -19.71
CA ARG A 209 6.78 23.85 -20.29
C ARG A 209 7.54 22.54 -20.47
N GLY A 210 8.78 22.58 -20.93
CA GLY A 210 9.65 21.42 -21.04
C GLY A 210 9.89 20.71 -19.71
N ALA A 211 10.14 21.48 -18.64
CA ALA A 211 10.29 20.92 -17.30
C ALA A 211 8.99 20.24 -16.80
N LEU A 212 7.83 20.85 -17.04
CA LEU A 212 6.54 20.23 -16.70
C LEU A 212 6.26 18.98 -17.53
N TRP A 213 6.60 18.98 -18.83
CA TRP A 213 6.51 17.78 -19.67
C TRP A 213 7.45 16.68 -19.21
N PHE A 214 8.65 17.01 -18.74
CA PHE A 214 9.58 16.01 -18.20
C PHE A 214 9.03 15.37 -16.92
N VAL A 215 8.52 16.18 -15.98
CA VAL A 215 7.93 15.67 -14.73
C VAL A 215 6.64 14.89 -14.99
N GLY A 216 5.73 15.46 -15.78
CA GLY A 216 4.46 14.83 -16.13
C GLY A 216 4.65 13.58 -16.98
N GLY A 217 5.56 13.61 -17.95
CA GLY A 217 5.93 12.48 -18.79
C GLY A 217 6.61 11.37 -18.00
N GLY A 218 7.51 11.70 -17.07
CA GLY A 218 8.09 10.73 -16.14
C GLY A 218 7.04 10.09 -15.22
N SER A 219 6.10 10.89 -14.71
CA SER A 219 4.99 10.39 -13.88
C SER A 219 4.07 9.48 -14.69
N LEU A 220 3.72 9.88 -15.92
CA LEU A 220 2.92 9.07 -16.84
C LEU A 220 3.63 7.76 -17.22
N LEU A 221 4.94 7.82 -17.49
CA LEU A 221 5.74 6.63 -17.76
C LEU A 221 5.66 5.66 -16.58
N LEU A 222 5.94 6.13 -15.36
CA LEU A 222 5.85 5.31 -14.15
C LEU A 222 4.45 4.75 -13.90
N PHE A 223 3.41 5.54 -14.17
CA PHE A 223 2.02 5.07 -14.12
C PHE A 223 1.80 3.91 -15.11
N LEU A 224 2.16 4.11 -16.39
CA LEU A 224 2.00 3.10 -17.43
C LEU A 224 2.83 1.85 -17.16
N THR A 225 4.00 1.98 -16.52
CA THR A 225 4.88 0.86 -16.19
C THR A 225 4.60 0.20 -14.83
N THR A 226 3.54 0.64 -14.14
CA THR A 226 3.16 0.12 -12.81
C THR A 226 1.71 -0.35 -12.79
N ALA A 227 0.77 0.44 -13.30
CA ALA A 227 -0.67 0.20 -13.16
C ALA A 227 -1.11 -1.20 -13.65
N GLY A 228 -0.41 -1.73 -14.66
CA GLY A 228 -0.62 -3.08 -15.20
C GLY A 228 -0.64 -4.19 -14.16
N GLN A 229 0.09 -4.07 -13.04
CA GLN A 229 0.20 -5.12 -12.02
C GLN A 229 -1.13 -5.44 -11.31
N ASN A 230 -2.13 -4.57 -11.48
CA ASN A 230 -3.47 -4.73 -10.92
C ASN A 230 -4.42 -5.51 -11.86
N PHE A 231 -3.98 -5.85 -13.06
CA PHE A 231 -4.75 -6.53 -14.10
C PHE A 231 -4.02 -7.80 -14.53
N ASP A 232 -4.75 -8.72 -15.16
CA ASP A 232 -4.15 -9.92 -15.76
C ASP A 232 -3.90 -9.75 -17.26
N GLY A 233 -3.25 -10.75 -17.85
CA GLY A 233 -3.12 -10.88 -19.31
C GLY A 233 -2.21 -9.82 -19.92
N VAL A 234 -2.65 -9.19 -21.01
CA VAL A 234 -1.82 -8.25 -21.78
C VAL A 234 -1.50 -6.98 -20.97
N LEU A 235 -2.44 -6.51 -20.14
CA LEU A 235 -2.23 -5.33 -19.32
C LEU A 235 -1.15 -5.54 -18.25
N ARG A 236 -1.05 -6.75 -17.65
CA ARG A 236 0.03 -7.07 -16.69
C ARG A 236 1.42 -6.87 -17.26
N ARG A 237 1.60 -7.15 -18.56
CA ARG A 237 2.89 -7.02 -19.26
C ARG A 237 3.39 -5.58 -19.34
N THR A 238 2.52 -4.61 -19.10
CA THR A 238 2.94 -3.21 -19.00
C THR A 238 3.67 -2.91 -17.70
N ALA A 239 3.52 -3.72 -16.64
CA ALA A 239 4.12 -3.50 -15.33
C ALA A 239 5.63 -3.82 -15.28
N LEU A 240 6.42 -3.26 -16.19
CA LEU A 240 7.82 -3.61 -16.45
C LEU A 240 8.76 -3.50 -15.24
N LEU A 241 8.40 -2.69 -14.24
CA LEU A 241 9.23 -2.40 -13.07
C LEU A 241 8.69 -3.04 -11.79
N ALA A 242 7.56 -3.76 -11.85
CA ALA A 242 6.98 -4.43 -10.68
C ALA A 242 7.49 -5.89 -10.60
N PRO A 243 7.84 -6.42 -9.40
CA PRO A 243 8.26 -7.81 -9.25
C PRO A 243 7.23 -8.84 -9.74
N HIS A 244 5.95 -8.51 -9.57
CA HIS A 244 4.80 -9.29 -10.07
C HIS A 244 4.23 -8.73 -11.39
N GLY A 245 5.07 -7.99 -12.12
CA GLY A 245 4.81 -7.56 -13.47
C GLY A 245 5.30 -8.56 -14.51
N GLY A 246 4.65 -8.59 -15.68
CA GLY A 246 5.00 -9.51 -16.76
C GLY A 246 3.93 -10.55 -17.05
N ALA A 247 4.35 -11.72 -17.55
CA ALA A 247 3.45 -12.82 -17.83
C ALA A 247 3.09 -13.57 -16.54
N GLU A 248 1.95 -14.25 -16.55
CA GLU A 248 1.59 -15.18 -15.49
C GLU A 248 2.63 -16.30 -15.35
N PRO A 249 2.97 -16.74 -14.12
CA PRO A 249 4.08 -17.67 -13.86
C PRO A 249 3.89 -19.03 -14.50
N ALA A 250 2.63 -19.44 -14.73
CA ALA A 250 2.30 -20.68 -15.39
C ALA A 250 1.04 -20.54 -16.26
N SER A 251 0.82 -21.53 -17.12
CA SER A 251 -0.43 -21.66 -17.87
C SER A 251 -1.44 -22.52 -17.09
N GLY A 252 -2.73 -22.31 -17.35
CA GLY A 252 -3.80 -23.13 -16.79
C GLY A 252 -4.45 -22.56 -15.51
N PRO A 253 -5.33 -23.34 -14.86
CA PRO A 253 -6.23 -22.87 -13.79
C PRO A 253 -5.53 -22.30 -12.54
N GLY A 254 -4.35 -22.82 -12.19
CA GLY A 254 -3.50 -22.30 -11.12
C GLY A 254 -2.37 -21.40 -11.62
N GLY A 255 -2.52 -20.79 -12.80
CA GLY A 255 -1.44 -20.07 -13.47
C GLY A 255 -1.13 -18.67 -12.93
N PHE A 256 -1.94 -18.13 -12.02
CA PHE A 256 -1.86 -16.73 -11.59
C PHE A 256 -0.82 -16.48 -10.49
N GLN A 257 -0.53 -15.20 -10.25
CA GLN A 257 0.48 -14.75 -9.28
C GLN A 257 0.23 -15.25 -7.85
N ILE A 258 1.33 -15.57 -7.17
CA ILE A 258 1.41 -15.85 -5.72
C ILE A 258 2.39 -14.88 -5.08
N ASN A 259 2.25 -14.60 -3.79
CA ASN A 259 3.28 -13.86 -3.04
C ASN A 259 4.43 -14.80 -2.63
N LYS A 260 4.09 -15.96 -2.06
CA LYS A 260 5.05 -16.91 -1.49
C LYS A 260 4.70 -18.33 -1.91
N THR A 261 5.73 -19.13 -2.17
CA THR A 261 5.58 -20.56 -2.41
C THR A 261 5.34 -21.31 -1.09
N ALA A 262 4.72 -22.49 -1.18
CA ALA A 262 4.58 -23.41 -0.04
C ALA A 262 5.94 -23.82 0.53
N ALA A 263 6.92 -24.04 -0.36
CA ALA A 263 8.30 -24.33 0.01
C ALA A 263 8.95 -23.19 0.79
N TYR A 264 8.79 -21.94 0.35
CA TYR A 264 9.27 -20.77 1.10
C TYR A 264 8.60 -20.68 2.48
N ALA A 265 7.33 -21.05 2.60
CA ALA A 265 6.62 -21.05 3.89
C ALA A 265 6.94 -22.26 4.79
N GLY A 266 7.78 -23.20 4.34
CA GLY A 266 8.20 -24.38 5.08
C GLY A 266 7.12 -25.46 5.21
N ILE A 267 6.15 -25.51 4.28
CA ILE A 267 5.11 -26.53 4.28
C ILE A 267 5.63 -27.78 3.57
N ASP A 268 5.76 -28.88 4.29
CA ASP A 268 6.15 -30.17 3.71
C ASP A 268 4.92 -30.82 3.04
N PRO A 269 5.03 -31.29 1.77
CA PRO A 269 3.94 -31.99 1.09
C PRO A 269 3.33 -33.15 1.90
N ALA A 270 4.10 -33.85 2.72
CA ALA A 270 3.61 -34.94 3.56
C ALA A 270 2.57 -34.47 4.59
N GLU A 271 2.63 -33.22 5.05
CA GLU A 271 1.67 -32.63 6.00
C GLU A 271 0.33 -32.29 5.36
N THR A 272 0.31 -32.15 4.03
CA THR A 272 -0.88 -31.85 3.23
C THR A 272 -1.56 -33.11 2.67
N GLY A 273 -0.94 -34.28 2.88
CA GLY A 273 -1.49 -35.56 2.44
C GLY A 273 -2.82 -35.89 3.11
N GLU A 274 -3.66 -36.65 2.41
CA GLU A 274 -5.03 -36.98 2.82
C GLU A 274 -5.12 -37.60 4.23
N GLU A 275 -4.15 -38.44 4.59
CA GLU A 275 -4.11 -39.10 5.90
C GLU A 275 -3.63 -38.17 7.02
N ALA A 276 -2.75 -37.22 6.72
CA ALA A 276 -2.10 -36.35 7.69
C ALA A 276 -2.90 -35.07 7.98
N TRP A 277 -3.41 -34.42 6.93
CA TRP A 277 -4.03 -33.11 7.07
C TRP A 277 -5.43 -33.18 7.67
N ARG A 278 -5.71 -32.34 8.66
CA ARG A 278 -7.05 -32.17 9.24
C ARG A 278 -7.36 -30.70 9.46
N LEU A 279 -8.56 -30.27 9.07
CA LEU A 279 -9.15 -29.03 9.57
C LEU A 279 -9.63 -29.27 11.00
N VAL A 280 -9.23 -28.40 11.93
CA VAL A 280 -9.73 -28.40 13.30
C VAL A 280 -10.59 -27.16 13.48
N VAL A 281 -11.86 -27.35 13.79
CA VAL A 281 -12.80 -26.27 14.09
C VAL A 281 -13.18 -26.37 15.56
N THR A 282 -12.92 -25.31 16.33
CA THR A 282 -13.15 -25.28 17.77
C THR A 282 -14.07 -24.12 18.13
N GLY A 283 -15.20 -24.41 18.76
CA GLY A 283 -16.13 -23.44 19.32
C GLY A 283 -15.66 -22.87 20.66
N ARG A 284 -16.19 -21.72 21.08
CA ARG A 284 -15.83 -21.08 22.36
C ARG A 284 -16.27 -21.90 23.58
N ASP A 285 -17.25 -22.79 23.40
CA ASP A 285 -17.72 -23.77 24.39
C ASP A 285 -16.80 -24.99 24.53
N GLY A 286 -15.72 -25.06 23.74
CA GLY A 286 -14.77 -26.17 23.72
C GLY A 286 -15.15 -27.30 22.75
N ARG A 287 -16.32 -27.23 22.11
CA ARG A 287 -16.72 -28.22 21.09
C ARG A 287 -15.71 -28.19 19.95
N THR A 288 -15.17 -29.35 19.61
CA THR A 288 -14.13 -29.47 18.58
C THR A 288 -14.54 -30.51 17.54
N VAL A 289 -14.48 -30.14 16.27
CA VAL A 289 -14.64 -31.05 15.13
C VAL A 289 -13.33 -31.13 14.37
N ARG A 290 -12.94 -32.34 13.97
CA ARG A 290 -11.76 -32.62 13.15
C ARG A 290 -12.23 -33.24 11.85
N ILE A 291 -11.90 -32.60 10.72
CA ILE A 291 -12.44 -32.96 9.41
C ILE A 291 -11.29 -33.15 8.42
N GLY A 292 -11.25 -34.31 7.75
CA GLY A 292 -10.34 -34.56 6.64
C GLY A 292 -10.81 -33.92 5.34
N ARG A 293 -9.92 -33.79 4.35
CA ARG A 293 -10.28 -33.20 3.05
C ARG A 293 -11.42 -33.96 2.36
N ALA A 294 -11.40 -35.30 2.38
CA ALA A 294 -12.45 -36.12 1.79
C ALA A 294 -13.84 -35.90 2.42
N GLU A 295 -13.89 -35.55 3.70
CA GLU A 295 -15.14 -35.24 4.41
C GLU A 295 -15.62 -33.82 4.07
N LEU A 296 -14.71 -32.85 3.95
CA LEU A 296 -15.05 -31.50 3.47
C LEU A 296 -15.68 -31.54 2.08
N LEU A 297 -15.22 -32.44 1.19
CA LEU A 297 -15.80 -32.63 -0.14
C LEU A 297 -17.24 -33.16 -0.13
N ARG A 298 -17.72 -33.71 0.99
CA ARG A 298 -19.11 -34.17 1.17
C ARG A 298 -20.02 -33.07 1.72
N LEU A 299 -19.46 -31.99 2.25
CA LEU A 299 -20.24 -30.82 2.66
C LEU A 299 -20.72 -30.04 1.43
N PRO A 300 -21.78 -29.21 1.56
CA PRO A 300 -22.19 -28.30 0.50
C PRO A 300 -21.03 -27.40 0.06
N LEU A 301 -20.67 -27.47 -1.21
CA LEU A 301 -19.62 -26.63 -1.81
C LEU A 301 -20.26 -25.46 -2.57
N HIS A 302 -19.72 -24.27 -2.33
CA HIS A 302 -20.15 -23.02 -2.93
C HIS A 302 -19.02 -22.39 -3.73
N SER A 303 -19.39 -21.58 -4.73
CA SER A 303 -18.43 -20.90 -5.59
C SER A 303 -18.50 -19.38 -5.45
N SER A 304 -17.37 -18.71 -5.61
CA SER A 304 -17.26 -17.25 -5.55
C SER A 304 -16.14 -16.75 -6.45
N ALA A 305 -16.43 -15.68 -7.21
CA ALA A 305 -15.45 -14.95 -8.01
C ALA A 305 -14.80 -13.89 -7.13
N LEU A 306 -13.53 -14.09 -6.73
CA LEU A 306 -12.82 -13.15 -5.84
C LEU A 306 -11.38 -12.94 -6.34
N PRO A 307 -10.88 -11.70 -6.34
CA PRO A 307 -9.48 -11.44 -6.68
C PRO A 307 -8.56 -11.79 -5.51
N ILE A 308 -7.28 -11.99 -5.82
CA ILE A 308 -6.21 -11.85 -4.83
C ILE A 308 -5.68 -10.43 -4.95
N ALA A 309 -5.64 -9.69 -3.85
CA ALA A 309 -5.09 -8.35 -3.80
C ALA A 309 -3.96 -8.30 -2.76
N CYS A 310 -2.72 -8.19 -3.24
CA CYS A 310 -1.55 -8.17 -2.39
C CYS A 310 -1.25 -6.76 -1.88
N VAL A 311 -0.71 -6.70 -0.68
CA VAL A 311 -0.29 -5.47 0.00
C VAL A 311 0.96 -4.85 -0.63
N GLU A 312 1.65 -5.59 -1.51
CA GLU A 312 2.72 -5.05 -2.35
C GLU A 312 2.17 -4.32 -3.59
N GLY A 313 0.84 -4.29 -3.79
CA GLY A 313 0.18 -3.48 -4.83
C GLY A 313 -0.16 -4.21 -6.12
N TRP A 314 0.18 -5.49 -6.25
CA TRP A 314 -0.28 -6.34 -7.34
C TRP A 314 -1.57 -7.06 -6.97
N SER A 315 -2.40 -7.37 -7.97
CA SER A 315 -3.63 -8.12 -7.77
C SER A 315 -3.99 -8.93 -8.99
N THR A 316 -4.82 -9.95 -8.82
CA THR A 316 -5.42 -10.72 -9.92
C THR A 316 -6.81 -10.19 -10.29
N SER A 317 -7.29 -10.56 -11.48
CA SER A 317 -8.73 -10.57 -11.75
C SER A 317 -9.41 -11.61 -10.87
N ASP A 318 -10.73 -11.60 -10.87
CA ASP A 318 -11.49 -12.51 -10.03
C ASP A 318 -11.22 -13.96 -10.46
N GLN A 319 -10.72 -14.77 -9.53
CA GLN A 319 -10.52 -16.21 -9.70
C GLN A 319 -11.76 -16.94 -9.21
N TRP A 320 -12.08 -18.09 -9.81
CA TRP A 320 -13.26 -18.86 -9.45
C TRP A 320 -12.95 -19.86 -8.34
N TRP A 321 -13.17 -19.44 -7.10
CA TRP A 321 -12.95 -20.27 -5.92
C TRP A 321 -14.14 -21.17 -5.66
N ARG A 322 -13.89 -22.39 -5.16
CA ARG A 322 -14.96 -23.29 -4.70
C ARG A 322 -14.57 -24.01 -3.41
N GLY A 323 -15.47 -24.05 -2.44
CA GLY A 323 -15.21 -24.60 -1.11
C GLY A 323 -16.40 -24.55 -0.17
N VAL A 324 -16.16 -24.82 1.11
CA VAL A 324 -17.19 -24.75 2.16
C VAL A 324 -17.25 -23.31 2.70
N ARG A 325 -18.44 -22.76 2.95
CA ARG A 325 -18.52 -21.39 3.51
C ARG A 325 -18.04 -21.36 4.95
N LEU A 326 -17.39 -20.28 5.36
CA LEU A 326 -16.88 -20.14 6.72
C LEU A 326 -18.00 -20.20 7.77
N ARG A 327 -19.16 -19.59 7.49
CA ARG A 327 -20.35 -19.69 8.35
C ARG A 327 -20.87 -21.13 8.51
N ASP A 328 -20.77 -21.96 7.47
CA ASP A 328 -21.24 -23.34 7.51
C ASP A 328 -20.27 -24.21 8.34
N LEU A 329 -18.98 -23.86 8.35
CA LEU A 329 -18.00 -24.46 9.27
C LEU A 329 -18.26 -24.05 10.73
N ALA A 330 -18.63 -22.79 10.96
CA ALA A 330 -19.00 -22.30 12.30
C ALA A 330 -20.25 -23.01 12.85
N ALA A 331 -21.24 -23.30 11.98
CA ALA A 331 -22.42 -24.09 12.33
C ALA A 331 -22.08 -25.49 12.86
N LEU A 332 -21.02 -26.15 12.38
CA LEU A 332 -20.60 -27.46 12.88
C LEU A 332 -20.24 -27.47 14.37
N VAL A 333 -19.92 -26.30 14.93
CA VAL A 333 -19.62 -26.11 16.35
C VAL A 333 -20.67 -25.29 17.10
N GLY A 334 -21.88 -25.14 16.56
CA GLY A 334 -23.04 -24.54 17.24
C GLY A 334 -23.22 -23.03 17.04
N TYR A 335 -22.74 -22.47 15.92
CA TYR A 335 -22.95 -21.07 15.53
C TYR A 335 -23.72 -20.96 14.21
N GLU A 336 -24.93 -21.55 14.16
CA GLU A 336 -25.76 -21.60 12.96
C GLU A 336 -26.26 -20.21 12.52
N ASP A 337 -26.73 -19.39 13.46
CA ASP A 337 -27.40 -18.12 13.16
C ASP A 337 -26.51 -16.88 13.33
N ASP A 338 -25.48 -16.96 14.19
CA ASP A 338 -24.60 -15.84 14.53
C ASP A 338 -23.12 -16.28 14.51
N PRO A 339 -22.49 -16.32 13.32
CA PRO A 339 -21.09 -16.70 13.19
C PRO A 339 -20.17 -15.70 13.93
N PRO A 340 -19.34 -16.16 14.88
CA PRO A 340 -18.48 -15.28 15.66
C PRO A 340 -17.27 -14.80 14.84
N ASP A 341 -16.51 -13.88 15.41
CA ASP A 341 -15.13 -13.64 14.96
C ASP A 341 -14.33 -14.94 14.96
N LEU A 342 -13.53 -15.15 13.92
CA LEU A 342 -12.78 -16.37 13.66
C LEU A 342 -11.28 -16.12 13.83
N PHE A 343 -10.60 -16.99 14.57
CA PHE A 343 -9.14 -17.07 14.56
C PHE A 343 -8.70 -18.22 13.64
N VAL A 344 -7.69 -17.97 12.82
CA VAL A 344 -7.19 -18.90 11.80
C VAL A 344 -5.71 -19.14 12.05
N GLU A 345 -5.28 -20.40 11.98
CA GLU A 345 -3.87 -20.78 11.93
C GLU A 345 -3.65 -21.74 10.75
N SER A 346 -2.60 -21.47 9.98
CA SER A 346 -2.18 -22.25 8.81
C SER A 346 -1.01 -23.18 9.13
N LEU A 347 -0.64 -24.05 8.18
CA LEU A 347 0.53 -24.93 8.29
C LEU A 347 1.88 -24.20 8.17
N GLN A 348 1.89 -22.91 7.82
CA GLN A 348 3.14 -22.16 7.62
C GLN A 348 4.01 -22.20 8.87
N ARG A 349 5.30 -22.53 8.72
CA ARG A 349 6.24 -22.64 9.84
C ARG A 349 6.70 -21.29 10.36
N HIS A 350 6.76 -20.30 9.48
CA HIS A 350 7.21 -18.96 9.80
C HIS A 350 6.47 -17.91 8.97
N GLY A 351 6.60 -16.65 9.36
CA GLY A 351 5.95 -15.51 8.71
C GLY A 351 4.90 -14.84 9.59
N ALA A 352 4.73 -13.53 9.38
CA ALA A 352 3.87 -12.69 10.21
C ALA A 352 2.37 -12.97 10.04
N PHE A 353 1.98 -13.70 8.98
CA PHE A 353 0.60 -13.99 8.57
C PHE A 353 0.28 -15.49 8.56
N ARG A 354 1.07 -16.32 9.27
CA ARG A 354 0.68 -17.73 9.50
C ARG A 354 -0.62 -17.87 10.31
N ARG A 355 -1.01 -16.80 10.99
CA ARG A 355 -2.20 -16.64 11.82
C ARG A 355 -2.89 -15.34 11.45
N ALA A 356 -4.21 -15.35 11.42
CA ALA A 356 -5.05 -14.20 11.15
C ALA A 356 -6.34 -14.28 11.97
N ALA A 357 -6.99 -13.14 12.18
CA ALA A 357 -8.34 -13.08 12.71
C ALA A 357 -9.27 -12.41 11.70
N LEU A 358 -10.47 -12.96 11.54
CA LEU A 358 -11.54 -12.45 10.68
C LEU A 358 -12.70 -11.98 11.55
N ARG A 359 -13.30 -10.85 11.20
CA ARG A 359 -14.49 -10.35 11.89
C ARG A 359 -15.73 -11.18 11.54
N ALA A 360 -16.71 -11.19 12.43
CA ALA A 360 -18.00 -11.86 12.24
C ALA A 360 -18.66 -11.52 10.88
N ASN A 361 -18.61 -10.26 10.42
CA ASN A 361 -19.15 -9.88 9.12
C ASN A 361 -18.41 -10.54 7.94
N GLN A 362 -17.09 -10.75 8.06
CA GLN A 362 -16.29 -11.47 7.07
C GLN A 362 -16.60 -12.97 7.11
N VAL A 363 -16.83 -13.55 8.30
CA VAL A 363 -17.17 -14.98 8.46
C VAL A 363 -18.58 -15.27 7.93
N ALA A 364 -19.53 -14.38 8.18
CA ALA A 364 -20.93 -14.52 7.79
C ALA A 364 -21.18 -14.29 6.28
N ASP A 365 -20.28 -13.60 5.57
CA ASP A 365 -20.42 -13.31 4.14
C ASP A 365 -20.54 -14.60 3.32
N PRO A 366 -21.56 -14.74 2.46
CA PRO A 366 -21.79 -15.98 1.69
C PRO A 366 -20.68 -16.29 0.67
N ARG A 367 -19.79 -15.32 0.38
CA ARG A 367 -18.63 -15.48 -0.50
C ARG A 367 -17.35 -15.87 0.24
N SER A 368 -17.34 -15.86 1.57
CA SER A 368 -16.19 -16.29 2.36
C SER A 368 -16.12 -17.80 2.43
N LEU A 369 -15.03 -18.37 1.90
CA LEU A 369 -14.88 -19.81 1.72
C LEU A 369 -13.59 -20.32 2.39
N LEU A 370 -13.66 -21.53 2.94
CA LEU A 370 -12.53 -22.44 2.95
C LEU A 370 -12.49 -23.12 1.57
N ALA A 371 -11.77 -22.50 0.63
CA ALA A 371 -11.63 -22.96 -0.74
C ALA A 371 -10.80 -24.25 -0.80
N LEU A 372 -11.25 -25.19 -1.63
CA LEU A 372 -10.60 -26.47 -1.93
C LEU A 372 -10.18 -26.57 -3.40
N PHE A 373 -10.78 -25.73 -4.25
CA PHE A 373 -10.55 -25.65 -5.68
C PHE A 373 -10.42 -24.19 -6.12
N VAL A 374 -9.70 -23.97 -7.22
CA VAL A 374 -9.64 -22.70 -7.94
C VAL A 374 -9.70 -22.95 -9.45
N ASN A 375 -10.51 -22.18 -10.16
CA ASN A 375 -10.64 -22.22 -11.63
C ASN A 375 -10.94 -23.62 -12.19
N GLY A 376 -11.65 -24.46 -11.41
CA GLY A 376 -12.06 -25.81 -11.81
C GLY A 376 -11.12 -26.93 -11.38
N GLU A 377 -9.95 -26.61 -10.84
CA GLU A 377 -8.93 -27.59 -10.42
C GLU A 377 -8.71 -27.57 -8.91
N ASP A 378 -8.11 -28.64 -8.38
CA ASP A 378 -7.60 -28.65 -7.01
C ASP A 378 -6.59 -27.51 -6.79
N LEU A 379 -6.53 -26.97 -5.56
CA LEU A 379 -5.49 -26.03 -5.20
C LEU A 379 -4.11 -26.67 -5.40
N THR A 380 -3.21 -25.96 -6.07
CA THR A 380 -1.78 -26.32 -6.08
C THR A 380 -1.16 -25.98 -4.72
N PRO A 381 0.00 -26.56 -4.37
CA PRO A 381 0.69 -26.25 -3.11
C PRO A 381 0.83 -24.75 -2.86
N ASP A 382 1.28 -24.01 -3.87
CA ASP A 382 1.52 -22.57 -3.77
C ASP A 382 0.24 -21.73 -3.68
N HIS A 383 -0.90 -22.28 -4.11
CA HIS A 383 -2.21 -21.64 -3.95
C HIS A 383 -2.91 -22.02 -2.65
N GLY A 384 -2.27 -22.81 -1.79
CA GLY A 384 -2.78 -23.19 -0.46
C GLY A 384 -3.41 -24.57 -0.40
N HIS A 385 -2.90 -25.54 -1.16
CA HIS A 385 -3.28 -26.95 -0.96
C HIS A 385 -3.06 -27.38 0.51
N PRO A 386 -3.97 -28.14 1.12
CA PRO A 386 -5.19 -28.75 0.55
C PRO A 386 -6.45 -27.88 0.67
N ALA A 387 -6.37 -26.77 1.42
CA ALA A 387 -7.45 -25.83 1.65
C ALA A 387 -6.90 -24.45 2.03
N ARG A 388 -7.51 -23.38 1.50
CA ARG A 388 -7.18 -21.99 1.86
C ARG A 388 -8.42 -21.23 2.28
N ILE A 389 -8.26 -20.18 3.07
CA ILE A 389 -9.32 -19.20 3.23
C ILE A 389 -9.27 -18.18 2.08
N ILE A 390 -10.44 -17.73 1.65
CA ILE A 390 -10.61 -16.58 0.76
C ILE A 390 -11.84 -15.78 1.22
N VAL A 391 -11.69 -14.47 1.34
CA VAL A 391 -12.68 -13.53 1.87
C VAL A 391 -12.77 -12.33 0.92
N PRO A 392 -13.98 -11.83 0.61
CA PRO A 392 -14.13 -10.63 -0.21
C PRO A 392 -13.52 -9.39 0.46
N ALA A 393 -13.00 -8.48 -0.37
CA ALA A 393 -12.44 -7.20 0.04
C ALA A 393 -11.34 -7.28 1.12
N ALA A 394 -10.63 -8.41 1.26
CA ALA A 394 -9.55 -8.56 2.24
C ALA A 394 -8.15 -8.49 1.59
N PRO A 395 -7.12 -8.08 2.34
CA PRO A 395 -5.73 -8.33 1.96
C PRO A 395 -5.50 -9.82 1.68
N GLY A 396 -4.88 -10.14 0.54
CA GLY A 396 -4.62 -11.52 0.12
C GLY A 396 -3.62 -12.28 1.00
N VAL A 397 -3.04 -11.62 2.00
CA VAL A 397 -2.18 -12.21 3.03
C VAL A 397 -2.95 -12.78 4.23
N LEU A 398 -4.25 -12.45 4.36
CA LEU A 398 -5.12 -12.92 5.45
C LEU A 398 -5.75 -14.29 5.18
#